data_AF-A0A368E1M8-F1
#
_entry.id   AF-A0A368E1M8-F1
#
_cell.length_a   1.000
_cell.length_b   1.000
_cell.length_c   1.000
_cell.angle_alpha   90.00
_cell.angle_beta   90.00
_cell.angle_gamma   90.00
#
_symmetry.space_group_name_H-M   'P 1'
#
loop_
_entity.id
_entity.type
_entity.pdbx_description
1 polymer ?
#
loop_
_entity_poly.entity_id
_entity_poly.type
_entity_poly.pdbx_seq_one_letter_code
_entity_poly.pdbx_strand_id
1 'polypeptide(L)'
;MNKATRIKSTRDLKKLDFRQGYAIVEIDIEDLRHFQLVNAQRAESPRLQRVRQSIRDEGYNNMDPIFARLTPSGKIYIEDGGHRLTAAQEISRELLSNLFGAKVTILTFLLRDGHYFRKVAKKRRKKSRMLIG
;
A
#
# COMPACT_ATOMS: atom_id res chain seq x y z
N MET A 1 15.30 11.83 -2.51
CA MET A 1 14.01 11.25 -2.10
C MET A 1 13.14 11.06 -3.33
N ASN A 2 12.53 9.89 -3.52
CA ASN A 2 11.49 9.74 -4.54
C ASN A 2 10.30 10.60 -4.12
N LYS A 3 9.85 11.51 -4.98
CA LYS A 3 8.65 12.31 -4.73
C LYS A 3 7.44 11.39 -4.76
N ALA A 4 6.55 11.51 -3.76
CA ALA A 4 5.30 10.77 -3.77
C ALA A 4 4.45 11.19 -4.98
N THR A 5 3.91 10.21 -5.70
CA THR A 5 2.98 10.45 -6.81
C THR A 5 1.56 10.22 -6.33
N ARG A 6 0.71 11.25 -6.35
CA ARG A 6 -0.70 11.08 -6.04
C ARG A 6 -1.43 10.39 -7.19
N ILE A 7 -2.19 9.35 -6.88
CA ILE A 7 -2.95 8.57 -7.86
C ILE A 7 -4.42 8.48 -7.43
N LYS A 8 -5.34 8.50 -8.40
CA LYS A 8 -6.79 8.47 -8.14
C LYS A 8 -7.47 7.25 -8.73
N SER A 9 -6.83 6.64 -9.73
CA SER A 9 -7.42 5.53 -10.47
C SER A 9 -6.39 4.49 -10.89
N THR A 10 -6.87 3.32 -11.31
CA THR A 10 -6.03 2.26 -11.89
C THR A 10 -5.30 2.68 -13.17
N ARG A 11 -5.76 3.73 -13.87
CA ARG A 11 -5.08 4.27 -15.05
C ARG A 11 -3.76 4.94 -14.70
N ASP A 12 -3.68 5.52 -13.50
CA ASP A 12 -2.49 6.24 -13.02
C ASP A 12 -1.37 5.25 -12.66
N LEU A 13 -1.72 4.01 -12.28
CA LEU A 13 -0.75 2.94 -12.01
C LEU A 13 0.17 2.65 -13.20
N LYS A 14 -0.33 2.83 -14.43
CA LYS A 14 0.44 2.61 -15.66
C LYS A 14 1.50 3.70 -15.92
N LYS A 15 1.37 4.85 -15.26
CA LYS A 15 2.23 6.02 -15.44
C LYS A 15 3.27 6.17 -14.32
N LEU A 16 3.34 5.20 -13.41
CA LEU A 16 4.26 5.25 -12.27
C LEU A 16 5.71 5.10 -12.71
N ASP A 17 6.57 6.02 -12.26
CA ASP A 17 8.02 5.92 -12.38
C ASP A 17 8.56 5.06 -11.22
N PHE A 18 8.93 3.82 -11.53
CA PHE A 18 9.55 2.91 -10.56
C PHE A 18 11.06 3.07 -10.55
N ARG A 19 11.58 3.71 -9.52
CA ARG A 19 13.03 3.86 -9.30
C ARG A 19 13.53 2.74 -8.41
N GLN A 20 14.52 1.99 -8.90
CA GLN A 20 15.06 0.79 -8.23
C GLN A 20 13.97 -0.25 -7.88
N GLY A 21 12.91 -0.33 -8.69
CA GLY A 21 11.80 -1.26 -8.50
C GLY A 21 10.75 -0.79 -7.49
N TYR A 22 10.82 0.46 -7.00
CA TYR A 22 9.87 1.03 -6.06
C TYR A 22 9.31 2.38 -6.54
N ALA A 23 8.05 2.64 -6.19
CA ALA A 23 7.40 3.94 -6.34
C ALA A 23 6.69 4.29 -5.02
N ILE A 24 6.78 5.55 -4.59
CA ILE A 24 5.98 6.06 -3.47
C ILE A 24 4.73 6.69 -4.06
N VAL A 25 3.56 6.25 -3.61
CA VAL A 25 2.28 6.78 -4.08
C VAL A 25 1.41 7.19 -2.92
N GLU A 26 0.60 8.20 -3.15
CA GLU A 26 -0.43 8.67 -2.22
C GLU A 26 -1.79 8.40 -2.86
N ILE A 27 -2.69 7.81 -2.08
CA ILE A 27 -4.06 7.53 -2.51
C ILE A 27 -4.99 8.16 -1.49
N ASP A 28 -5.96 8.95 -1.95
CA ASP A 28 -7.04 9.41 -1.07
C ASP A 28 -7.85 8.21 -0.61
N ILE A 29 -8.26 8.20 0.67
CA ILE A 29 -9.00 7.08 1.25
C ILE A 29 -10.29 6.77 0.47
N GLU A 30 -10.91 7.80 -0.10
CA GLU A 30 -12.11 7.69 -0.94
C GLU A 30 -11.80 7.06 -2.31
N ASP A 31 -10.66 7.40 -2.90
CA ASP A 31 -10.22 6.88 -4.20
C ASP A 31 -9.76 5.42 -4.12
N LEU A 32 -9.44 4.94 -2.91
CA LEU A 32 -9.01 3.58 -2.66
C LEU A 32 -10.00 2.52 -3.19
N ARG A 33 -11.30 2.85 -3.25
CA ARG A 33 -12.36 2.00 -3.82
C ARG A 33 -12.18 1.70 -5.31
N HIS A 34 -11.41 2.51 -6.04
CA HIS A 34 -11.14 2.33 -7.46
C HIS A 34 -10.06 1.28 -7.73
N PHE A 35 -9.40 0.77 -6.68
CA PHE A 35 -8.30 -0.17 -6.78
C PHE A 35 -8.71 -1.56 -6.31
N GLN A 36 -8.25 -2.59 -7.03
CA GLN A 36 -8.39 -3.97 -6.56
C GLN A 36 -7.27 -4.31 -5.59
N LEU A 37 -7.58 -4.24 -4.30
CA LEU A 37 -6.64 -4.61 -3.23
C LEU A 37 -6.73 -6.10 -2.93
N VAL A 38 -5.57 -6.76 -2.86
CA VAL A 38 -5.44 -8.18 -2.52
C VAL A 38 -4.71 -8.30 -1.19
N ASN A 39 -5.16 -9.21 -0.33
CA ASN A 39 -4.61 -9.41 1.01
C ASN A 39 -4.66 -8.14 1.90
N ALA A 40 -5.66 -7.28 1.69
CA ALA A 40 -5.77 -6.00 2.39
C ALA A 40 -6.36 -6.12 3.80
N GLN A 41 -7.38 -6.96 3.96
CA GLN A 41 -8.12 -7.10 5.20
C GLN A 41 -7.32 -7.88 6.24
N ARG A 42 -7.49 -7.50 7.51
CA ARG A 42 -7.00 -8.26 8.65
C ARG A 42 -8.17 -8.63 9.54
N ALA A 43 -8.13 -9.84 10.07
CA ALA A 43 -9.09 -10.28 11.06
C ALA A 43 -8.94 -9.47 12.35
N GLU A 44 -10.01 -9.46 13.12
CA GLU A 44 -10.03 -8.87 14.45
C GLU A 44 -8.90 -9.41 15.32
N SER A 45 -8.16 -8.49 15.95
CA SER A 45 -7.02 -8.83 16.81
C SER A 45 -6.69 -7.69 17.77
N PRO A 46 -6.00 -7.97 18.89
CA PRO A 46 -5.51 -6.93 19.80
C PRO A 46 -4.57 -5.91 19.12
N ARG A 47 -3.88 -6.32 18.05
CA ARG A 47 -3.06 -5.41 17.25
C ARG A 47 -3.94 -4.47 16.43
N LEU A 48 -4.98 -4.98 15.77
CA LEU A 48 -5.91 -4.15 14.99
C LEU A 48 -6.62 -3.12 15.89
N GLN A 49 -7.06 -3.53 17.08
CA GLN A 49 -7.69 -2.65 18.05
C GLN A 49 -6.77 -1.50 18.48
N ARG A 50 -5.51 -1.79 18.80
CA ARG A 50 -4.52 -0.76 19.16
C ARG A 50 -4.27 0.24 18.03
N VAL A 51 -4.16 -0.25 16.80
CA VAL A 51 -3.98 0.62 15.62
C VAL A 51 -5.21 1.50 15.39
N ARG A 52 -6.42 0.95 15.55
CA ARG A 52 -7.65 1.76 15.47
C ARG A 52 -7.67 2.85 16.52
N GLN A 53 -7.38 2.51 17.76
CA GLN A 53 -7.37 3.49 18.85
C GLN A 53 -6.37 4.61 18.58
N SER A 54 -5.14 4.28 18.19
CA SER A 54 -4.12 5.26 17.81
C SER A 54 -4.60 6.19 16.67
N ILE A 55 -5.25 5.66 15.62
CA ILE A 55 -5.76 6.49 14.53
C ILE A 55 -6.93 7.39 15.00
N ARG A 56 -7.79 6.92 15.91
CA ARG A 56 -8.86 7.77 16.47
C ARG A 56 -8.29 8.92 17.30
N ASP A 57 -7.29 8.64 18.11
CA ASP A 57 -6.70 9.62 19.02
C ASP A 57 -5.85 10.64 18.26
N GLU A 58 -4.92 10.15 17.42
CA GLU A 58 -3.85 10.95 16.82
C GLU A 58 -4.04 11.22 15.32
N GLY A 59 -4.92 10.48 14.66
CA GLY A 59 -5.04 10.47 13.19
C GLY A 59 -4.09 9.47 12.52
N TYR A 60 -4.21 9.32 11.21
CA TYR A 60 -3.38 8.39 10.43
C TYR A 60 -1.97 8.94 10.19
N ASN A 61 -0.95 8.15 10.57
CA ASN A 61 0.44 8.49 10.32
C ASN A 61 0.90 8.08 8.91
N ASN A 62 1.11 9.07 8.04
CA ASN A 62 1.59 8.87 6.67
C ASN A 62 3.10 8.59 6.55
N MET A 63 3.88 8.78 7.61
CA MET A 63 5.33 8.52 7.60
C MET A 63 5.66 7.01 7.64
N ASP A 64 4.69 6.15 7.96
CA ASP A 64 4.82 4.69 7.98
C ASP A 64 4.03 4.06 6.81
N PRO A 65 4.60 4.00 5.59
CA PRO A 65 3.87 3.63 4.40
C PRO A 65 3.39 2.17 4.44
N ILE A 66 2.31 1.92 3.69
CA ILE A 66 1.82 0.56 3.44
C ILE A 66 2.69 -0.06 2.34
N PHE A 67 3.31 -1.19 2.63
CA PHE A 67 4.12 -1.91 1.65
C PHE A 67 3.22 -2.78 0.80
N ALA A 68 3.26 -2.57 -0.51
CA ALA A 68 2.46 -3.33 -1.43
C ALA A 68 3.21 -3.59 -2.75
N ARG A 69 2.72 -4.57 -3.51
CA ARG A 69 3.24 -4.94 -4.82
C ARG A 69 2.19 -4.73 -5.88
N LEU A 70 2.58 -4.06 -6.96
CA LEU A 70 1.77 -3.95 -8.16
C LEU A 70 1.90 -5.23 -9.00
N THR A 71 0.79 -5.90 -9.26
CA THR A 71 0.75 -7.07 -10.14
C THR A 71 0.70 -6.64 -11.61
N PRO A 72 1.10 -7.51 -12.56
CA PRO A 72 0.94 -7.25 -13.99
C PRO A 72 -0.50 -6.97 -14.44
N SER A 73 -1.48 -7.48 -13.68
CA SER A 73 -2.91 -7.28 -13.92
C SER A 73 -3.45 -5.97 -13.31
N GLY A 74 -2.60 -5.14 -12.71
CA GLY A 74 -3.01 -3.86 -12.11
C GLY A 74 -3.63 -3.98 -10.72
N LYS A 75 -3.47 -5.13 -10.04
CA LYS A 75 -3.91 -5.31 -8.65
C LYS A 75 -2.82 -4.86 -7.68
N ILE A 76 -3.23 -4.35 -6.53
CA ILE A 76 -2.31 -3.95 -5.46
C ILE A 76 -2.36 -5.04 -4.40
N TYR A 77 -1.28 -5.82 -4.28
CA TYR A 77 -1.15 -6.87 -3.27
C TYR A 77 -0.48 -6.30 -2.03
N ILE A 78 -1.17 -6.32 -0.89
CA ILE A 78 -0.64 -5.80 0.37
C ILE A 78 0.32 -6.81 0.99
N GLU A 79 1.57 -6.40 1.19
CA GLU A 79 2.64 -7.24 1.73
C GLU A 79 2.83 -6.94 3.23
N ASP A 80 2.75 -5.67 3.63
CA ASP A 80 2.76 -5.24 5.03
C ASP A 80 1.89 -3.97 5.22
N GLY A 81 1.53 -3.66 6.46
CA GLY A 81 0.67 -2.52 6.79
C GLY A 81 -0.83 -2.82 6.70
N GLY A 82 -1.23 -4.09 6.51
CA GLY A 82 -2.65 -4.47 6.38
C GLY A 82 -3.52 -4.09 7.59
N HIS A 83 -2.96 -4.10 8.81
CA HIS A 83 -3.68 -3.63 10.00
C HIS A 83 -3.96 -2.12 9.95
N ARG A 84 -2.98 -1.33 9.51
CA ARG A 84 -3.12 0.12 9.30
C ARG A 84 -4.14 0.42 8.22
N LEU A 85 -4.08 -0.30 7.11
CA LEU A 85 -5.02 -0.18 6.01
C LEU A 85 -6.45 -0.50 6.44
N THR A 86 -6.66 -1.63 7.11
CA THR A 86 -7.98 -2.06 7.60
C THR A 86 -8.55 -1.03 8.57
N ALA A 87 -7.77 -0.64 9.58
CA ALA A 87 -8.17 0.36 10.56
C ALA A 87 -8.49 1.72 9.92
N ALA A 88 -7.68 2.16 8.96
CA ALA A 88 -7.89 3.41 8.26
C ALA A 88 -9.18 3.41 7.43
N GLN A 89 -9.47 2.31 6.73
CA GLN A 89 -10.72 2.15 5.99
C GLN A 89 -11.95 2.15 6.91
N GLU A 90 -11.87 1.51 8.08
CA GLU A 90 -12.96 1.50 9.05
C GLU A 90 -13.19 2.90 9.63
N ILE A 91 -12.15 3.55 10.15
CA ILE A 91 -12.26 4.85 10.81
C ILE A 91 -12.67 5.96 9.83
N SER A 92 -12.26 5.88 8.57
CA SER A 92 -12.71 6.84 7.54
C SER A 92 -14.22 6.85 7.34
N ARG A 93 -14.93 5.79 7.77
CA ARG A 93 -16.39 5.67 7.68
C ARG A 93 -17.11 5.99 9.00
N GLU A 94 -16.37 6.22 10.09
CA GLU A 94 -16.95 6.52 11.40
C GLU A 94 -17.37 7.99 11.50
N LEU A 95 -18.66 8.27 11.68
CA LEU A 95 -19.15 9.65 11.85
C LEU A 95 -18.62 10.32 13.11
N LEU A 96 -18.61 9.61 14.25
CA LEU A 96 -18.22 10.19 15.55
C LEU A 96 -16.74 10.53 15.61
N SER A 97 -15.87 9.65 15.13
CA SER A 97 -14.42 9.84 15.14
C SER A 97 -13.96 10.98 14.21
N ASN A 98 -14.78 11.33 13.21
CA ASN A 98 -14.48 12.39 12.23
C ASN A 98 -15.21 13.73 12.53
N LEU A 99 -15.97 13.84 13.62
CA LEU A 99 -16.79 15.01 13.94
C LEU A 99 -15.97 16.30 14.12
N PHE A 100 -14.73 16.17 14.59
CA PHE A 100 -13.80 17.29 14.82
C PHE A 100 -12.70 17.38 13.74
N GLY A 101 -12.85 16.65 12.63
CA GLY A 101 -11.88 16.59 11.54
C GLY A 101 -11.61 15.16 11.07
N ALA A 102 -11.36 15.00 9.78
CA ALA A 102 -11.09 13.69 9.18
C ALA A 102 -9.80 13.09 9.73
N LYS A 103 -9.90 11.92 10.37
CA LYS A 103 -8.75 11.19 10.95
C LYS A 103 -7.90 10.50 9.89
N VAL A 104 -8.48 10.22 8.74
CA VAL A 104 -7.83 9.56 7.60
C VAL A 104 -8.23 10.30 6.33
N THR A 105 -7.26 10.82 5.58
CA THR A 105 -7.51 11.51 4.31
C THR A 105 -6.71 10.86 3.18
N ILE A 106 -5.41 10.75 3.37
CA ILE A 106 -4.45 10.17 2.42
C ILE A 106 -3.79 8.96 3.07
N LEU A 107 -3.54 7.94 2.25
CA LEU A 107 -2.72 6.78 2.57
C LEU A 107 -1.47 6.78 1.69
N THR A 108 -0.31 6.64 2.33
CA THR A 108 0.98 6.51 1.62
C THR A 108 1.31 5.04 1.42
N PHE A 109 1.65 4.66 0.19
CA PHE A 109 2.08 3.32 -0.18
C PHE A 109 3.50 3.34 -0.74
N LEU A 110 4.28 2.32 -0.37
CA LEU A 110 5.49 1.97 -1.10
C LEU A 110 5.15 0.80 -2.03
N LEU A 111 4.98 1.11 -3.32
CA LEU A 111 4.67 0.13 -4.35
C LEU A 111 5.93 -0.48 -4.93
N ARG A 112 6.00 -1.80 -4.90
CA ARG A 112 7.02 -2.61 -5.56
C ARG A 112 6.57 -3.03 -6.96
N ASP A 113 7.42 -2.87 -7.97
CA ASP A 113 7.15 -3.35 -9.34
C ASP A 113 7.27 -4.88 -9.43
N GLY A 114 6.15 -5.58 -9.62
CA GLY A 114 6.14 -7.02 -9.83
C GLY A 114 6.96 -7.49 -11.06
N HIS A 115 7.13 -6.65 -12.09
CA HIS A 115 7.88 -7.01 -13.29
C HIS A 115 9.39 -6.95 -13.08
N TYR A 116 9.90 -5.87 -12.46
CA TYR A 116 11.32 -5.70 -12.12
C TYR A 116 11.86 -6.91 -11.34
N PHE A 117 11.20 -7.29 -10.25
CA PHE A 117 11.68 -8.38 -9.40
C PHE A 117 11.55 -9.76 -10.07
N ARG A 118 10.56 -9.96 -10.95
CA ARG A 118 10.48 -11.20 -11.75
C ARG A 118 11.67 -11.33 -12.71
N LYS A 119 12.11 -10.23 -13.34
CA LYS A 119 13.30 -10.22 -14.21
C LYS A 119 14.58 -10.50 -13.40
N VAL A 120 14.75 -9.86 -12.25
CA VAL A 120 15.91 -10.07 -11.37
C VAL A 120 15.97 -11.53 -10.87
N ALA A 121 14.84 -12.08 -10.43
CA ALA A 121 14.76 -13.47 -9.97
C ALA A 121 15.12 -14.48 -11.07
N LYS A 122 14.63 -14.27 -12.30
CA LYS A 122 15.01 -15.10 -13.47
C LYS A 122 16.51 -15.03 -13.75
N LYS A 123 17.09 -13.82 -13.72
CA LYS A 123 18.54 -13.61 -13.96
C LYS A 123 19.39 -14.32 -12.90
N ARG A 124 19.01 -14.25 -11.62
CA ARG A 124 19.69 -14.95 -10.53
C ARG A 124 19.64 -16.48 -10.69
N ARG A 125 18.46 -17.04 -10.98
CA ARG A 125 18.32 -18.50 -11.23
C ARG A 125 19.16 -19.00 -12.41
N LYS A 126 19.24 -18.22 -13.50
CA LYS A 126 20.08 -18.57 -14.65
C LYS A 126 21.58 -18.55 -14.29
N LYS A 127 22.02 -17.56 -13.51
CA LYS A 127 23.41 -17.47 -13.03
C LYS A 127 23.77 -18.61 -12.08
N SER A 128 22.88 -18.97 -11.14
CA SER A 128 23.10 -20.12 -10.26
C SER A 128 23.21 -21.43 -11.05
N ARG A 129 22.40 -21.65 -12.09
CA ARG A 129 22.50 -22.84 -12.93
C ARG A 129 23.82 -22.96 -13.71
N MET A 130 24.46 -21.84 -14.07
CA MET A 130 25.76 -21.85 -14.77
C MET A 130 26.97 -22.06 -13.85
N LEU A 131 26.80 -21.97 -12.53
CA LEU A 131 27.89 -22.15 -11.56
C LEU A 131 27.95 -23.57 -10.97
N ILE A 132 26.99 -24.43 -11.32
CA ILE A 132 26.84 -25.78 -10.77
C ILE A 132 26.93 -26.84 -11.90
N GLY A 133 27.16 -26.41 -13.15
CA GLY A 133 27.38 -27.29 -14.30
C GLY A 133 28.67 -26.90 -14.99
#